data_AF-A0A0H5QNK0-F1
#
_entry.id   AF-A0A0H5QNK0-F1
#
_cell.length_a   1.000
_cell.length_b   1.000
_cell.length_c   1.000
_cell.angle_alpha   90.00
_cell.angle_beta   90.00
_cell.angle_gamma   90.00
#
_symmetry.space_group_name_H-M   'P 1'
#
loop_
_entity.id
_entity.type
_entity.pdbx_description
1 polymer ?
#
loop_
_entity_poly.entity_id
_entity_poly.type
_entity_poly.pdbx_seq_one_letter_code
_entity_poly.pdbx_strand_id
1 'polypeptide(L)'
;DHGSLEAHGAGDQGIMFGYATDETPEYMPLTIMLAHKLNKAMSVARRTGALPWLRPDSKTQVTIEYKKDGGATIPLRVDTIVISTQHSEDISTEELRKEIKEKIVNEVIPAKLLDDKTIYHIQPSGRFVIGGPQGDAGLTGRKIIVDTYGG
;
A
#
# COMPACT_ATOMS: atom_id res chain seq x y z
N ASP A 1 11.99 -12.07 -41.67
CA ASP A 1 10.62 -12.51 -41.92
C ASP A 1 10.11 -13.14 -40.62
N HIS A 2 9.39 -12.37 -39.79
CA HIS A 2 9.03 -12.75 -38.42
C HIS A 2 7.67 -13.45 -38.35
N GLY A 3 7.31 -14.21 -39.39
CA GLY A 3 6.05 -14.96 -39.45
C GLY A 3 4.80 -14.12 -39.16
N SER A 4 3.67 -14.79 -38.95
CA SER A 4 2.48 -14.14 -38.40
C SER A 4 2.51 -14.19 -36.86
N LEU A 5 1.79 -13.30 -36.19
CA LEU A 5 1.74 -13.26 -34.72
C LEU A 5 1.27 -14.60 -34.13
N GLU A 6 0.37 -15.27 -34.84
CA GLU A 6 -0.23 -16.56 -34.49
C GLU A 6 0.75 -17.74 -34.54
N ALA A 7 1.92 -17.56 -35.16
CA ALA A 7 2.97 -18.59 -35.26
C ALA A 7 3.98 -18.54 -34.09
N HIS A 8 3.89 -17.56 -33.20
CA HIS A 8 4.81 -17.44 -32.07
C HIS A 8 4.38 -18.32 -30.89
N GLY A 9 5.28 -19.20 -30.45
CA GLY A 9 5.14 -19.94 -29.20
C GLY A 9 5.44 -19.07 -27.97
N ALA A 10 5.11 -19.59 -26.78
CA ALA A 10 5.51 -18.96 -25.52
C ALA A 10 7.04 -18.88 -25.40
N GLY A 11 7.56 -17.77 -24.87
CA GLY A 11 9.01 -17.55 -24.72
C GLY A 11 9.66 -18.31 -23.55
N ASP A 12 8.86 -18.82 -22.60
CA ASP A 12 9.29 -19.66 -21.48
C ASP A 12 8.09 -20.46 -20.95
N GLN A 13 8.37 -21.51 -20.17
CA GLN A 13 7.35 -22.25 -19.42
C GLN A 13 6.96 -21.50 -18.13
N GLY A 14 5.70 -21.58 -17.72
CA GLY A 14 5.26 -20.97 -16.48
C GLY A 14 3.77 -21.11 -16.21
N ILE A 15 3.36 -20.68 -15.02
CA ILE A 15 1.96 -20.63 -14.60
C ILE A 15 1.65 -19.20 -14.17
N MET A 16 0.46 -18.72 -14.54
CA MET A 16 -0.04 -17.39 -14.19
C MET A 16 -1.45 -17.52 -13.64
N PHE A 17 -1.80 -16.66 -12.69
CA PHE A 17 -3.11 -16.62 -12.06
C PHE A 17 -3.76 -15.26 -12.30
N GLY A 18 -5.07 -15.28 -12.54
CA GLY A 18 -5.93 -14.10 -12.52
C GLY A 18 -6.87 -14.16 -11.33
N TYR A 19 -7.08 -13.03 -10.66
CA TYR A 19 -8.02 -12.90 -9.54
C TYR A 19 -8.85 -11.62 -9.68
N ALA A 20 -10.10 -11.68 -9.25
CA ALA A 20 -11.01 -10.56 -9.14
C ALA A 20 -12.00 -10.82 -7.99
N THR A 21 -12.43 -9.75 -7.32
CA THR A 21 -13.41 -9.78 -6.21
C THR A 21 -14.30 -8.54 -6.30
N ASP A 22 -15.60 -8.66 -6.04
CA ASP A 22 -16.56 -7.57 -6.14
C ASP A 22 -16.57 -6.62 -4.91
N GLU A 23 -15.66 -6.83 -3.95
CA GLU A 23 -15.55 -6.01 -2.74
C GLU A 23 -15.15 -4.55 -3.01
N THR A 24 -14.63 -4.24 -4.20
CA THR A 24 -14.35 -2.87 -4.66
C THR A 24 -14.84 -2.64 -6.10
N PRO A 25 -15.14 -1.38 -6.50
CA PRO A 25 -15.49 -1.04 -7.88
C PRO A 25 -14.40 -1.38 -8.91
N GLU A 26 -13.14 -1.42 -8.49
CA GLU A 26 -11.99 -1.80 -9.31
C GLU A 26 -11.80 -3.32 -9.44
N TYR A 27 -12.68 -4.12 -8.83
CA TYR A 27 -12.64 -5.58 -8.76
C TYR A 27 -11.37 -6.17 -8.10
N MET A 28 -10.80 -5.44 -7.14
CA MET A 28 -9.57 -5.80 -6.42
C MET A 28 -9.82 -5.93 -4.90
N PRO A 29 -8.98 -6.70 -4.16
CA PRO A 29 -9.08 -6.75 -2.70
C PRO A 29 -8.91 -5.37 -2.06
N LEU A 30 -9.79 -5.03 -1.11
CA LEU A 30 -9.76 -3.73 -0.43
C LEU A 30 -8.45 -3.53 0.34
N THR A 31 -7.88 -4.60 0.91
CA THR A 31 -6.59 -4.59 1.62
C THR A 31 -5.46 -4.00 0.77
N ILE A 32 -5.22 -4.56 -0.42
CA ILE A 32 -4.14 -4.10 -1.31
C ILE A 32 -4.45 -2.73 -1.91
N MET A 33 -5.72 -2.46 -2.22
CA MET A 33 -6.15 -1.18 -2.75
C MET A 33 -5.90 -0.04 -1.76
N LEU A 34 -6.23 -0.22 -0.48
CA LEU A 34 -5.97 0.80 0.54
C LEU A 34 -4.46 0.95 0.82
N ALA A 35 -3.70 -0.15 0.88
CA ALA A 35 -2.25 -0.09 1.06
C ALA A 35 -1.57 0.73 -0.08
N HIS A 36 -1.95 0.48 -1.33
CA HIS A 36 -1.46 1.24 -2.50
C HIS A 36 -1.90 2.70 -2.47
N LYS A 37 -3.17 2.96 -2.16
CA LYS A 37 -3.71 4.33 -2.10
C LYS A 37 -3.00 5.17 -1.01
N LEU A 38 -2.63 4.57 0.12
CA LEU A 38 -1.83 5.25 1.16
C LEU A 38 -0.43 5.65 0.65
N ASN A 39 0.31 4.75 0.00
CA ASN A 39 1.62 5.09 -0.58
C ASN A 39 1.49 6.13 -1.70
N LYS A 40 0.45 6.03 -2.53
CA LYS A 40 0.17 7.00 -3.59
C LYS A 40 -0.09 8.39 -3.01
N ALA A 41 -0.91 8.49 -1.96
CA ALA A 41 -1.18 9.75 -1.27
C ALA A 41 0.09 10.37 -0.67
N MET A 42 0.92 9.58 0.03
CA MET A 42 2.21 10.06 0.54
C MET A 42 3.13 10.54 -0.58
N SER A 43 3.20 9.82 -1.70
CA SER A 43 3.99 10.24 -2.86
C SER A 43 3.47 11.54 -3.48
N VAL A 44 2.15 11.74 -3.52
CA VAL A 44 1.55 12.99 -4.02
C VAL A 44 1.90 14.12 -3.07
N ALA A 45 1.62 13.97 -1.77
CA ALA A 45 1.89 15.00 -0.75
C ALA A 45 3.35 15.43 -0.71
N ARG A 46 4.27 14.49 -0.92
CA ARG A 46 5.71 14.78 -1.06
C ARG A 46 6.02 15.60 -2.30
N ARG A 47 5.47 15.23 -3.45
CA ARG A 47 5.77 15.88 -4.75
C ARG A 47 5.10 17.25 -4.91
N THR A 48 3.96 17.46 -4.27
CA THR A 48 3.27 18.77 -4.24
C THR A 48 3.83 19.70 -3.17
N GLY A 49 4.64 19.19 -2.24
CA GLY A 49 5.16 19.96 -1.11
C GLY A 49 4.15 20.13 0.04
N ALA A 50 3.01 19.44 0.01
CA ALA A 50 2.04 19.45 1.10
C ALA A 50 2.61 18.85 2.41
N LEU A 51 3.49 17.85 2.27
CA LEU A 51 4.28 17.25 3.34
C LEU A 51 5.75 17.23 2.92
N PRO A 52 6.47 18.37 3.04
CA PRO A 52 7.80 18.55 2.43
C PRO A 52 8.91 17.75 3.12
N TRP A 53 8.66 17.28 4.35
CA TRP A 53 9.58 16.43 5.12
C TRP A 53 9.55 14.97 4.67
N LEU A 54 8.56 14.54 3.88
CA LEU A 54 8.50 13.17 3.35
C LEU A 54 9.67 12.90 2.40
N ARG A 55 10.24 11.70 2.52
CA ARG A 55 11.25 11.17 1.59
C ARG A 55 10.66 9.99 0.79
N PRO A 56 11.34 9.50 -0.27
CA PRO A 56 10.71 8.60 -1.24
C PRO A 56 10.39 7.19 -0.72
N ASP A 57 11.14 6.65 0.24
CA ASP A 57 10.98 5.27 0.70
C ASP A 57 9.83 5.16 1.69
N SER A 58 8.83 4.33 1.39
CA SER A 58 7.66 4.13 2.23
C SER A 58 7.08 2.73 2.09
N LYS A 59 6.47 2.25 3.17
CA LYS A 59 5.80 0.94 3.28
C LYS A 59 4.49 1.14 4.03
N THR A 60 3.43 0.54 3.51
CA THR A 60 2.09 0.55 4.13
C THR A 60 1.57 -0.88 4.21
N GLN A 61 0.78 -1.15 5.24
CA GLN A 61 0.05 -2.40 5.40
C GLN A 61 -1.33 -2.08 5.99
N VAL A 62 -2.35 -2.75 5.48
CA VAL A 62 -3.74 -2.58 5.93
C VAL A 62 -4.32 -3.96 6.23
N THR A 63 -4.82 -4.12 7.43
CA THR A 63 -5.55 -5.31 7.87
C THR A 63 -7.03 -4.96 7.90
N ILE A 64 -7.86 -5.78 7.24
CA ILE A 64 -9.31 -5.59 7.16
C ILE A 64 -9.97 -6.76 7.88
N GLU A 65 -10.99 -6.46 8.68
CA GLU A 65 -11.91 -7.46 9.20
C GLU A 65 -12.97 -7.78 8.13
N TYR A 66 -13.15 -9.06 7.83
CA TYR A 66 -14.05 -9.53 6.79
C TYR A 66 -15.14 -10.45 7.36
N LYS A 67 -16.36 -10.31 6.82
CA LYS A 67 -17.38 -11.36 6.88
C LYS A 67 -17.28 -12.23 5.61
N LYS A 68 -17.45 -13.54 5.76
CA LYS A 68 -17.67 -14.46 4.63
C LYS A 68 -19.16 -14.73 4.46
N ASP A 69 -19.66 -14.62 3.24
CA ASP A 69 -21.07 -14.86 2.93
C ASP A 69 -21.19 -15.54 1.56
N GLY A 70 -21.67 -16.78 1.52
CA GLY A 70 -21.79 -17.54 0.27
C GLY A 70 -20.48 -17.72 -0.53
N GLY A 71 -19.31 -17.56 0.10
CA GLY A 71 -17.99 -17.57 -0.56
C GLY A 71 -17.44 -16.18 -0.89
N ALA A 72 -18.27 -15.14 -0.87
CA ALA A 72 -17.83 -13.75 -1.03
C ALA A 72 -17.18 -13.21 0.24
N THR A 73 -16.21 -12.31 0.07
CA THR A 73 -15.54 -11.56 1.14
C THR A 73 -16.12 -10.16 1.23
N ILE A 74 -16.77 -9.84 2.36
CA ILE A 74 -17.41 -8.55 2.59
C ILE A 74 -16.57 -7.78 3.63
N PRO A 75 -15.91 -6.66 3.26
CA PRO A 75 -15.16 -5.83 4.20
C PRO A 75 -16.10 -5.20 5.24
N LEU A 76 -15.73 -5.30 6.52
CA LEU A 76 -16.48 -4.70 7.62
C LEU A 76 -15.83 -3.40 8.09
N ARG A 77 -14.55 -3.46 8.46
CA ARG A 77 -13.78 -2.34 9.02
C ARG A 77 -12.29 -2.54 8.81
N VAL A 78 -11.54 -1.44 8.91
CA VAL A 78 -10.09 -1.50 9.02
C VAL A 78 -9.73 -1.86 10.45
N ASP A 79 -9.04 -2.99 10.59
CA ASP A 79 -8.57 -3.46 11.87
C ASP A 79 -7.29 -2.75 12.30
N THR A 80 -6.27 -2.82 11.45
CA THR A 80 -4.93 -2.34 11.77
C THR A 80 -4.29 -1.68 10.55
N ILE A 81 -3.68 -0.52 10.75
CA ILE A 81 -2.90 0.21 9.75
C ILE A 81 -1.46 0.31 10.22
N VAL A 82 -0.52 -0.09 9.38
CA VAL A 82 0.92 0.12 9.59
C VAL A 82 1.46 1.03 8.51
N ILE A 83 2.17 2.09 8.91
CA ILE A 83 2.85 3.01 7.99
C ILE A 83 4.26 3.25 8.50
N SER A 84 5.23 2.94 7.66
CA SER A 84 6.63 3.30 7.82
C SER A 84 7.06 4.12 6.61
N THR A 85 7.36 5.39 6.81
CA THR A 85 7.77 6.33 5.76
C THR A 85 9.09 6.99 6.14
N GLN A 86 9.97 7.14 5.16
CA GLN A 86 11.22 7.86 5.32
C GLN A 86 10.93 9.36 5.44
N HIS A 87 11.66 10.05 6.32
CA HIS A 87 11.43 11.46 6.62
C HIS A 87 12.74 12.25 6.79
N SER A 88 12.65 13.58 6.71
CA SER A 88 13.77 14.47 7.08
C SER A 88 13.99 14.50 8.59
N GLU A 89 15.13 15.05 9.00
CA GLU A 89 15.45 15.22 10.43
C GLU A 89 14.64 16.34 11.10
N ASP A 90 13.95 17.16 10.30
CA ASP A 90 13.29 18.40 10.74
C ASP A 90 11.91 18.14 11.38
N ILE A 91 11.38 16.92 11.31
CA ILE A 91 10.09 16.55 11.89
C ILE A 91 10.26 15.59 13.07
N SER A 92 9.53 15.86 14.16
CA SER A 92 9.44 14.94 15.29
C SER A 92 8.57 13.73 14.94
N THR A 93 8.85 12.58 15.55
CA THR A 93 8.02 11.38 15.36
C THR A 93 6.56 11.62 15.76
N GLU A 94 6.32 12.46 16.77
CA GLU A 94 4.97 12.81 17.24
C GLU A 94 4.19 13.59 16.20
N GLU A 95 4.77 14.66 15.64
CA GLU A 95 4.11 15.46 14.61
C GLU A 95 3.92 14.65 13.32
N LEU A 96 4.92 13.86 12.94
CA LEU A 96 4.81 12.94 11.81
C LEU A 96 3.60 12.01 11.97
N ARG A 97 3.46 11.36 13.13
CA ARG A 97 2.34 10.44 13.41
C ARG A 97 0.99 11.13 13.26
N LYS A 98 0.88 12.36 13.76
CA LYS A 98 -0.33 13.18 13.64
C LYS A 98 -0.61 13.53 12.18
N GLU A 99 0.36 14.06 11.46
CA GLU A 99 0.19 14.48 10.07
C GLU A 99 -0.15 13.31 9.14
N ILE A 100 0.49 12.16 9.30
CA ILE A 100 0.15 10.96 8.52
C ILE A 100 -1.28 10.50 8.82
N LYS A 101 -1.70 10.51 10.10
CA LYS A 101 -3.08 10.12 10.44
C LYS A 101 -4.10 11.08 9.82
N GLU A 102 -3.90 12.38 10.00
CA GLU A 102 -4.86 13.42 9.58
C GLU A 102 -4.87 13.64 8.08
N LYS A 103 -3.70 13.76 7.45
CA LYS A 103 -3.55 14.20 6.06
C LYS A 103 -3.40 13.06 5.06
N ILE A 104 -3.16 11.83 5.51
CA ILE A 104 -3.01 10.67 4.62
C ILE A 104 -4.08 9.61 4.92
N VAL A 105 -4.14 9.12 6.15
CA VAL A 105 -5.05 8.02 6.48
C VAL A 105 -6.51 8.44 6.37
N ASN A 106 -6.88 9.57 6.98
CA ASN A 106 -8.26 10.06 6.95
C ASN A 106 -8.70 10.56 5.56
N GLU A 107 -7.76 10.93 4.69
CA GLU A 107 -8.06 11.30 3.30
C GLU A 107 -8.31 10.05 2.44
N VAL A 108 -7.52 8.99 2.64
CA VAL A 108 -7.55 7.79 1.80
C VAL A 108 -8.63 6.80 2.23
N ILE A 109 -8.79 6.58 3.53
CA ILE A 109 -9.67 5.53 4.05
C ILE A 109 -11.03 6.15 4.38
N PRO A 110 -12.13 5.64 3.78
CA PRO A 110 -13.47 6.09 4.10
C PRO A 110 -13.76 6.01 5.61
N ALA A 111 -14.26 7.09 6.19
CA ALA A 111 -14.53 7.18 7.63
C ALA A 111 -15.42 6.05 8.16
N LYS A 112 -16.34 5.53 7.34
CA LYS A 112 -17.20 4.39 7.68
C LYS A 112 -16.46 3.07 7.97
N LEU A 113 -15.20 2.96 7.56
CA LEU A 113 -14.34 1.80 7.81
C LEU A 113 -13.40 2.00 9.01
N LEU A 114 -13.38 3.20 9.59
CA LEU A 114 -12.53 3.54 10.74
C LEU A 114 -13.40 3.67 11.99
N ASP A 115 -12.95 3.08 13.08
CA ASP A 115 -13.63 3.16 14.38
C ASP A 115 -12.65 3.41 15.53
N ASP A 116 -13.18 3.47 16.75
CA ASP A 116 -12.40 3.66 17.98
C ASP A 116 -11.47 2.48 18.31
N LYS A 117 -11.67 1.33 17.65
CA LYS A 117 -10.87 0.11 17.80
C LYS A 117 -9.82 -0.04 16.70
N THR A 118 -9.82 0.79 15.66
CA THR A 118 -8.79 0.73 14.62
C THR A 118 -7.41 0.99 15.24
N ILE A 119 -6.48 0.08 15.02
CA ILE A 119 -5.12 0.14 15.55
C ILE A 119 -4.23 0.87 14.53
N TYR A 120 -3.43 1.83 15.02
CA TYR A 120 -2.53 2.62 14.20
C TYR A 120 -1.08 2.42 14.63
N HIS A 121 -0.27 1.79 13.78
CA HIS A 121 1.18 1.70 13.91
C HIS A 121 1.85 2.63 12.90
N ILE A 122 1.94 3.91 13.23
CA ILE A 122 2.58 4.93 12.39
C ILE A 122 3.99 5.22 12.92
N GLN A 123 5.01 5.06 12.08
CA GLN A 123 6.43 5.05 12.46
C GLN A 123 6.71 4.21 13.72
N PRO A 124 6.40 2.90 13.70
CA PRO A 124 6.66 2.05 14.85
C PRO A 124 8.15 1.95 15.17
N SER A 125 9.04 2.12 14.18
CA SER A 125 10.51 2.16 14.38
C SER A 125 11.01 3.43 15.07
N GLY A 126 10.15 4.45 15.24
CA GLY A 126 10.51 5.75 15.79
C GLY A 126 11.17 6.66 14.76
N ARG A 127 12.36 6.30 14.27
CA ARG A 127 13.16 7.14 13.34
C ARG A 127 13.49 6.38 12.06
N PHE A 128 13.18 6.98 10.90
CA PHE A 128 13.49 6.45 9.58
C PHE A 128 14.01 7.56 8.65
N VAL A 129 15.25 8.00 8.89
CA VAL A 129 15.90 9.07 8.10
C VAL A 129 16.69 8.46 6.93
N ILE A 130 17.49 7.43 7.20
CA ILE A 130 18.24 6.68 6.17
C ILE A 130 17.30 5.67 5.53
N GLY A 131 17.12 5.74 4.22
CA GLY A 131 16.24 4.86 3.46
C GLY A 131 16.68 4.73 2.00
N GLY A 132 15.88 4.06 1.18
CA GLY A 132 16.25 3.72 -0.19
C GLY A 132 17.46 2.76 -0.24
N PRO A 133 18.26 2.77 -1.32
CA PRO A 133 19.39 1.85 -1.48
C PRO A 133 20.46 1.93 -0.38
N GLN A 134 20.54 3.06 0.33
CA GLN A 134 21.45 3.21 1.47
C GLN A 134 20.99 2.39 2.69
N GLY A 135 19.67 2.20 2.85
CA GLY A 135 19.08 1.45 3.96
C GLY A 135 18.82 -0.02 3.64
N ASP A 136 18.54 -0.38 2.39
CA ASP A 136 18.22 -1.74 1.97
C ASP A 136 18.50 -1.96 0.47
N ALA A 137 19.08 -3.10 0.10
CA ALA A 137 19.43 -3.41 -1.29
C ALA A 137 18.17 -3.71 -2.13
N GLY A 138 18.05 -3.07 -3.30
CA GLY A 138 16.93 -3.27 -4.23
C GLY A 138 17.25 -4.28 -5.34
N LEU A 139 16.30 -5.16 -5.64
CA LEU A 139 16.37 -6.08 -6.78
C LEU A 139 15.02 -6.16 -7.51
N THR A 140 15.06 -6.28 -8.84
CA THR A 140 13.89 -6.50 -9.69
C THR A 140 13.14 -7.78 -9.29
N GLY A 141 11.80 -7.75 -9.36
CA GLY A 141 10.97 -8.93 -9.07
C GLY A 141 10.86 -9.30 -7.58
N ARG A 142 11.21 -8.40 -6.64
CA ARG A 142 11.10 -8.63 -5.19
C ARG A 142 9.84 -8.03 -4.55
N LYS A 143 8.85 -7.69 -5.37
CA LYS A 143 7.56 -7.11 -4.94
C LYS A 143 6.36 -7.74 -5.68
N ILE A 144 6.49 -8.97 -6.17
CA ILE A 144 5.48 -9.64 -7.01
C ILE A 144 4.06 -9.73 -6.40
N ILE A 145 3.95 -9.84 -5.07
CA ILE A 145 2.62 -9.86 -4.39
C ILE A 145 2.02 -8.45 -4.28
N VAL A 146 2.89 -7.44 -4.11
CA VAL A 146 2.50 -6.03 -4.13
C VAL A 146 2.06 -5.62 -5.55
N ASP A 147 2.71 -6.17 -6.58
CA ASP A 147 2.38 -5.95 -7.99
C ASP A 147 1.09 -6.66 -8.43
N THR A 148 0.57 -7.59 -7.63
CA THR A 148 -0.60 -8.41 -7.95
C THR A 148 -1.74 -8.17 -6.95
N TYR A 149 -2.09 -9.16 -6.13
CA TYR A 149 -3.34 -9.18 -5.37
C TYR A 149 -3.17 -8.99 -3.86
N GLY A 150 -1.94 -8.81 -3.38
CA GLY A 150 -1.67 -8.51 -1.96
C GLY A 150 -1.70 -9.71 -1.00
N GLY A 151 -1.68 -10.94 -1.53
CA GLY A 151 -1.63 -12.18 -0.76
C GLY A 151 -2.39 -13.28 -1.47
#